data_AF-K7NQB0-F1
#
_entry.id   AF-K7NQB0-F1
#
_cell.length_a   1.000
_cell.length_b   1.000
_cell.length_c   1.000
_cell.angle_alpha   90.00
_cell.angle_beta   90.00
_cell.angle_gamma   90.00
#
_symmetry.space_group_name_H-M   'P 1'
#
loop_
_entity.id
_entity.type
_entity.pdbx_description
1 polymer ?
#
loop_
_entity_poly.entity_id
_entity_poly.type
_entity_poly.pdbx_seq_one_letter_code
_entity_poly.pdbx_strand_id
1 'polypeptide(L)'
;VKLGGQVKDVQAPVSAGNGEFLMQLAIGKPSLAYSAILDTGSDLTWTQCIPCSDCYKQPTPIYDPSLSSTYGTVSCKSSLCLALPASACISATCEYLYTYGDYSSTQGILSYETFTLSSQSIPHIAFGCGQDNEGSG
;
A
#
# COMPACT_ATOMS: atom_id res chain seq x y z
N VAL A 1 -22.38 19.54 -17.08
CA VAL A 1 -21.26 19.81 -16.16
C VAL A 1 -19.96 19.48 -16.89
N LYS A 2 -19.16 20.48 -17.29
CA LYS A 2 -17.82 20.23 -17.82
C LYS A 2 -16.91 19.99 -16.61
N LEU A 3 -16.49 18.74 -16.40
CA LEU A 3 -15.41 18.42 -15.45
C LEU A 3 -14.08 18.80 -16.12
N GLY A 4 -13.74 20.09 -16.05
CA GLY A 4 -12.58 20.68 -16.71
C GLY A 4 -11.28 20.51 -15.91
N GLY A 5 -10.89 19.28 -15.61
CA GLY A 5 -9.53 18.97 -15.19
C GLY A 5 -8.83 18.20 -16.31
N GLN A 6 -7.63 18.64 -16.73
CA GLN A 6 -6.77 17.78 -17.55
C GLN A 6 -6.43 16.55 -16.70
N VAL A 7 -6.94 15.38 -17.10
CA VAL A 7 -6.40 14.11 -16.60
C VAL A 7 -4.97 14.06 -17.10
N LYS A 8 -4.00 14.19 -16.20
CA LYS A 8 -2.60 13.88 -16.54
C LYS A 8 -2.49 12.37 -16.58
N ASP A 9 -1.98 11.83 -17.68
CA ASP A 9 -1.74 10.40 -17.80
C ASP A 9 -0.71 9.96 -16.77
N VAL A 10 -1.12 9.10 -15.84
CA VAL A 10 -0.22 8.49 -14.86
C VAL A 10 0.40 7.25 -15.49
N GLN A 11 1.73 7.16 -15.48
CA GLN A 11 2.47 6.05 -16.07
C GLN A 11 3.58 5.61 -15.13
N ALA A 12 3.85 4.30 -15.12
CA ALA A 12 4.99 3.71 -14.43
C ALA A 12 5.60 2.61 -15.31
N PRO A 13 6.94 2.53 -15.40
CA PRO A 13 7.58 1.44 -16.11
C PRO A 13 7.33 0.11 -15.40
N VAL A 14 7.09 -0.95 -16.19
CA VAL A 14 6.90 -2.32 -15.72
C VAL A 14 8.01 -3.19 -16.29
N SER A 15 8.58 -4.06 -15.45
CA SER A 15 9.61 -5.02 -15.81
C SER A 15 9.25 -6.42 -15.30
N ALA A 16 9.80 -7.46 -15.92
CA ALA A 16 9.63 -8.82 -15.41
C ALA A 16 10.47 -9.04 -14.14
N GLY A 17 9.92 -9.73 -13.16
CA GLY A 17 10.62 -10.21 -11.96
C GLY A 17 10.26 -11.66 -11.69
N ASN A 18 10.99 -12.62 -12.27
CA ASN A 18 10.91 -14.05 -11.95
C ASN A 18 9.52 -14.71 -11.71
N GLY A 19 8.46 -14.27 -12.41
CA GLY A 19 7.09 -14.76 -12.18
C GLY A 19 6.10 -13.63 -11.90
N GLU A 20 6.60 -12.45 -11.53
CA GLU A 20 5.83 -11.24 -11.27
C GLU A 20 6.05 -10.17 -12.35
N PHE A 21 5.09 -9.23 -12.41
CA PHE A 21 5.29 -7.91 -13.00
C PHE A 21 5.74 -6.96 -11.90
N LEU A 22 6.91 -6.33 -12.06
CA LEU A 22 7.42 -5.35 -11.12
C LEU A 22 7.23 -3.94 -11.67
N MET A 23 6.76 -3.01 -10.84
CA MET A 23 6.63 -1.60 -11.16
C MET A 23 7.40 -0.73 -10.17
N GLN A 24 7.91 0.40 -10.65
CA GLN A 24 8.59 1.38 -9.80
C GLN A 24 7.62 2.48 -9.36
N LEU A 25 7.60 2.76 -8.06
CA LEU A 25 6.84 3.83 -7.45
C LEU A 25 7.62 4.42 -6.27
N ALA A 26 7.17 5.53 -5.71
CA ALA A 26 7.67 6.02 -4.44
C ALA A 26 6.54 6.29 -3.45
N ILE A 27 6.80 6.11 -2.17
CA ILE A 27 5.81 6.26 -1.09
C ILE A 27 6.31 7.32 -0.11
N GLY A 28 5.40 8.18 0.35
CA GLY A 28 5.64 9.11 1.45
C GLY A 28 6.12 10.50 1.04
N LYS A 29 6.26 11.35 2.06
CA LYS A 29 6.85 12.69 1.94
C LYS A 29 7.79 12.96 3.13
N PRO A 30 9.13 12.89 2.95
CA PRO A 30 9.85 12.73 1.68
C PRO A 30 9.62 11.37 1.00
N SER A 31 9.66 11.36 -0.33
CA SER A 31 9.37 10.15 -1.12
C SER A 31 10.53 9.17 -1.11
N LEU A 32 10.25 7.91 -0.80
CA LEU A 32 11.20 6.80 -0.88
C LEU A 32 10.78 5.83 -1.99
N ALA A 33 11.70 5.43 -2.87
CA ALA A 33 11.40 4.56 -4.00
C ALA A 33 11.25 3.09 -3.59
N TYR A 34 10.30 2.39 -4.21
CA TYR A 34 9.97 0.98 -4.02
C TYR A 34 9.78 0.28 -5.36
N SER A 35 10.22 -0.97 -5.42
CA SER A 35 9.79 -1.93 -6.44
C SER A 35 8.60 -2.69 -5.88
N ALA A 36 7.46 -2.61 -6.55
CA ALA A 36 6.21 -3.26 -6.13
C ALA A 36 5.78 -4.30 -7.16
N ILE A 37 5.13 -5.37 -6.69
CA ILE A 37 4.44 -6.32 -7.57
C ILE A 37 3.17 -5.65 -8.10
N LEU A 38 3.00 -5.63 -9.43
CA LEU A 38 1.78 -5.25 -10.10
C LEU A 38 0.85 -6.47 -10.13
N ASP A 39 0.09 -6.63 -9.06
CA ASP A 39 -0.87 -7.73 -8.89
C ASP A 39 -2.26 -7.32 -9.36
N THR A 40 -2.72 -7.86 -10.50
CA THR A 40 -4.09 -7.67 -10.99
C THR A 40 -5.08 -8.70 -10.43
N GLY A 41 -4.60 -9.65 -9.62
CA GLY A 41 -5.37 -10.73 -9.02
C GLY A 41 -5.99 -10.39 -7.66
N SER A 42 -5.63 -9.25 -7.06
CA SER A 42 -6.19 -8.76 -5.80
C SER A 42 -6.56 -7.27 -5.87
N ASP A 43 -7.22 -6.76 -4.83
CA ASP A 43 -7.76 -5.40 -4.78
C ASP A 43 -7.19 -4.53 -3.64
N LEU A 44 -6.20 -5.03 -2.90
CA LEU A 44 -5.49 -4.30 -1.85
C LEU A 44 -4.05 -3.97 -2.29
N THR A 45 -3.73 -2.68 -2.42
CA THR A 45 -2.33 -2.21 -2.45
C THR A 45 -1.77 -2.19 -1.03
N TRP A 46 -0.60 -2.78 -0.78
CA TRP A 46 0.02 -2.78 0.54
C TRP A 46 1.56 -2.81 0.47
N THR A 47 2.22 -2.50 1.58
CA THR A 47 3.67 -2.66 1.79
C THR A 47 3.98 -3.00 3.24
N GLN A 48 5.16 -3.57 3.50
CA GLN A 48 5.63 -3.85 4.85
C GLN A 48 5.91 -2.53 5.60
N CYS A 49 5.38 -2.42 6.83
CA CYS A 49 5.45 -1.23 7.66
C CYS A 49 6.05 -1.50 9.05
N ILE A 50 6.70 -0.49 9.63
CA ILE A 50 7.20 -0.51 11.01
C ILE A 50 6.11 0.02 11.98
N PRO A 51 5.94 -0.57 13.18
CA PRO A 51 6.60 -1.80 13.66
C PRO A 51 6.12 -3.03 12.91
N CYS A 52 7.03 -3.96 12.65
CA CYS A 52 6.73 -5.23 12.01
C CYS A 52 7.02 -6.41 12.95
N SER A 53 6.02 -7.27 13.18
CA SER A 53 6.12 -8.52 13.95
C SER A 53 6.73 -9.63 13.12
N ASP A 54 6.14 -9.90 11.95
CA ASP A 54 6.65 -10.86 10.96
C ASP A 54 6.78 -10.17 9.59
N CYS A 55 8.00 -10.13 9.07
CA CYS A 55 8.34 -9.47 7.82
C CYS A 55 9.44 -10.25 7.10
N TYR A 56 9.34 -10.32 5.79
CA TYR A 56 10.39 -10.88 4.94
C TYR A 56 11.39 -9.81 4.50
N LYS A 57 12.58 -10.28 4.12
CA LYS A 57 13.65 -9.41 3.64
C LYS A 57 13.28 -8.82 2.29
N GLN A 58 13.38 -7.51 2.18
CA GLN A 58 13.20 -6.76 0.94
C GLN A 58 14.41 -5.84 0.70
N PRO A 59 14.72 -5.49 -0.57
CA PRO A 59 15.88 -4.65 -0.90
C PRO A 59 15.73 -3.21 -0.43
N THR A 60 14.49 -2.72 -0.31
CA THR A 60 14.16 -1.39 0.22
C THR A 60 13.86 -1.49 1.71
N PRO A 61 14.19 -0.46 2.52
CA PRO A 61 13.78 -0.44 3.92
C PRO A 61 12.28 -0.65 4.08
N ILE A 62 11.88 -1.32 5.17
CA ILE A 62 10.46 -1.41 5.57
C ILE A 62 9.95 0.02 5.79
N TYR A 63 8.73 0.30 5.32
CA TYR A 63 8.17 1.64 5.36
C TYR A 63 7.98 2.11 6.82
N ASP A 64 8.57 3.25 7.17
CA ASP A 64 8.34 3.88 8.47
C ASP A 64 7.31 5.00 8.33
N PRO A 65 6.05 4.79 8.75
CA PRO A 65 5.01 5.80 8.61
C PRO A 65 5.30 7.06 9.43
N SER A 66 6.13 7.00 10.48
CA SER A 66 6.47 8.16 11.32
C SER A 66 7.38 9.16 10.60
N LEU A 67 8.06 8.75 9.52
CA LEU A 67 8.95 9.60 8.74
C LEU A 67 8.23 10.37 7.63
N SER A 68 6.96 10.05 7.35
CA SER A 68 6.19 10.70 6.30
C SER A 68 5.23 11.75 6.85
N SER A 69 5.34 12.96 6.31
CA SER A 69 4.44 14.08 6.64
C SER A 69 3.03 13.96 6.03
N THR A 70 2.81 12.99 5.14
CA THR A 70 1.54 12.78 4.43
C THR A 70 0.83 11.48 4.82
N TYR A 71 1.39 10.74 5.77
CA TYR A 71 0.76 9.54 6.32
C TYR A 71 -0.48 9.90 7.14
N GLY A 72 -1.53 9.09 7.03
CA GLY A 72 -2.70 9.18 7.90
C GLY A 72 -3.40 7.84 8.00
N THR A 73 -4.06 7.56 9.12
CA THR A 73 -4.81 6.31 9.30
C THR A 73 -6.22 6.41 8.71
N VAL A 74 -6.76 5.30 8.21
CA VAL A 74 -8.16 5.20 7.79
C VAL A 74 -9.02 4.89 9.01
N SER A 75 -10.08 5.69 9.21
CA SER A 75 -11.06 5.41 10.26
C SER A 75 -11.78 4.09 10.00
N CYS A 76 -12.02 3.30 11.04
CA CYS A 76 -12.77 2.05 10.92
C CYS A 76 -14.24 2.23 10.46
N LYS A 77 -14.77 3.46 10.48
CA LYS A 77 -16.10 3.81 9.95
C LYS A 77 -16.07 4.16 8.45
N SER A 78 -14.89 4.23 7.83
CA SER A 78 -14.73 4.51 6.41
C SER A 78 -15.32 3.37 5.58
N SER A 79 -15.96 3.71 4.45
CA SER A 79 -16.42 2.72 3.48
C SER A 79 -15.27 1.86 2.93
N LEU A 80 -14.05 2.39 2.90
CA LEU A 80 -12.85 1.63 2.50
C LEU A 80 -12.55 0.50 3.49
N CYS A 81 -12.72 0.74 4.79
CA CYS A 81 -12.49 -0.28 5.81
C CYS A 81 -13.55 -1.38 5.76
N LEU A 82 -14.81 -0.97 5.56
CA LEU A 82 -15.95 -1.88 5.48
C LEU A 82 -15.97 -2.70 4.19
N ALA A 83 -15.20 -2.32 3.17
CA ALA A 83 -15.07 -3.05 1.91
C ALA A 83 -14.05 -4.19 1.97
N LEU A 84 -13.17 -4.21 2.99
CA LEU A 84 -12.17 -5.26 3.16
C LEU A 84 -12.83 -6.60 3.53
N PRO A 85 -12.28 -7.74 3.08
CA PRO A 85 -12.83 -9.06 3.38
C PRO A 85 -12.78 -9.40 4.88
N ALA A 86 -11.74 -8.94 5.58
CA ALA A 86 -11.64 -9.03 7.04
C ALA A 86 -11.04 -7.75 7.61
N SER A 87 -11.78 -7.10 8.51
CA SER A 87 -11.34 -5.90 9.21
C SER A 87 -11.86 -5.83 10.64
N ALA A 88 -11.14 -5.11 11.50
CA ALA A 88 -11.50 -4.84 12.89
C ALA A 88 -11.33 -3.34 13.20
N CYS A 89 -12.13 -2.84 14.15
CA CYS A 89 -11.97 -1.49 14.65
C CYS A 89 -11.23 -1.51 15.99
N ILE A 90 -9.98 -1.05 16.00
CA ILE A 90 -9.18 -0.91 17.21
C ILE A 90 -8.77 0.55 17.35
N SER A 91 -9.08 1.18 18.48
CA SER A 91 -8.76 2.59 18.76
C SER A 91 -9.17 3.54 17.61
N ALA A 92 -10.37 3.33 17.04
CA ALA A 92 -10.95 4.05 15.90
C ALA A 92 -10.21 3.90 14.55
N THR A 93 -9.20 3.05 14.50
CA THR A 93 -8.40 2.73 13.30
C THR A 93 -8.88 1.44 12.66
N CYS A 94 -8.76 1.35 11.34
CA CYS A 94 -9.09 0.15 10.58
C CYS A 94 -7.91 -0.82 10.57
N GLU A 95 -8.02 -1.91 11.32
CA GLU A 95 -7.10 -3.05 11.18
C GLU A 95 -7.64 -4.01 10.13
N TYR A 96 -6.76 -4.62 9.34
CA TYR A 96 -7.14 -5.56 8.29
C TYR A 96 -6.35 -6.86 8.38
N LEU A 97 -6.96 -7.92 7.85
CA LEU A 97 -6.29 -9.16 7.47
C LEU A 97 -6.64 -9.44 6.01
N TYR A 98 -5.64 -9.71 5.19
CA TYR A 98 -5.80 -10.05 3.79
C TYR A 98 -5.00 -11.31 3.48
N THR A 99 -5.61 -12.26 2.76
CA THR A 99 -5.04 -13.57 2.48
C THR A 99 -5.10 -13.88 1.00
N TYR A 100 -4.07 -14.52 0.48
CA TYR A 100 -3.93 -14.87 -0.92
C TYR A 100 -4.16 -16.36 -1.18
N GLY A 101 -4.35 -16.73 -2.45
CA GLY A 101 -4.61 -18.11 -2.86
C GLY A 101 -3.43 -19.08 -2.65
N ASP A 102 -2.23 -18.54 -2.45
CA ASP A 102 -0.99 -19.28 -2.13
C ASP A 102 -0.75 -19.43 -0.62
N TYR A 103 -1.73 -19.07 0.20
CA TYR A 103 -1.69 -19.07 1.66
C TYR A 103 -0.81 -17.98 2.30
N SER A 104 -0.24 -17.07 1.51
CA SER A 104 0.39 -15.86 2.06
C SER A 104 -0.65 -14.89 2.63
N SER A 105 -0.23 -14.02 3.54
CA SER A 105 -1.11 -13.03 4.16
C SER A 105 -0.39 -11.74 4.52
N THR A 106 -1.18 -10.67 4.66
CA THR A 106 -0.75 -9.42 5.26
C THR A 106 -1.81 -8.92 6.24
N GLN A 107 -1.37 -8.49 7.41
CA GLN A 107 -2.17 -7.89 8.45
C GLN A 107 -1.54 -6.59 8.89
N GLY A 108 -2.38 -5.58 9.13
CA GLY A 108 -1.90 -4.29 9.64
C GLY A 108 -2.98 -3.23 9.62
N ILE A 109 -2.57 -1.99 9.39
CA ILE A 109 -3.46 -0.82 9.42
C ILE A 109 -3.78 -0.36 8.01
N LEU A 110 -5.07 -0.17 7.70
CA LEU A 110 -5.46 0.53 6.48
C LEU A 110 -5.19 2.02 6.67
N SER A 111 -4.41 2.60 5.75
CA SER A 111 -3.88 3.95 5.86
C SER A 111 -3.97 4.70 4.54
N TYR A 112 -3.77 6.01 4.60
CA TYR A 112 -3.58 6.89 3.46
C TYR A 112 -2.12 7.30 3.34
N GLU A 113 -1.66 7.45 2.12
CA GLU A 113 -0.35 8.04 1.83
C GLU A 113 -0.34 8.72 0.45
N THR A 114 0.73 9.47 0.18
CA THR A 114 1.08 9.98 -1.14
C THR A 114 1.95 8.96 -1.85
N PHE A 115 1.49 8.46 -2.99
CA PHE A 115 2.32 7.65 -3.89
C PHE A 115 2.78 8.52 -5.05
N THR A 116 3.99 8.30 -5.54
CA THR A 116 4.54 8.97 -6.71
C THR A 116 4.83 7.96 -7.79
N LEU A 117 4.20 8.15 -8.95
CA LEU A 117 4.41 7.34 -10.15
C LEU A 117 5.11 8.20 -11.19
N SER A 118 6.32 7.82 -11.57
CA SER A 118 7.24 8.65 -12.37
C SER A 118 7.44 10.04 -11.75
N SER A 119 6.85 11.10 -12.31
CA SER A 119 6.96 12.49 -11.83
C SER A 119 5.67 13.02 -11.20
N GLN A 120 4.68 12.15 -10.97
CA GLN A 120 3.35 12.54 -10.51
C GLN A 120 3.08 12.00 -9.11
N SER A 121 2.98 12.90 -8.15
CA SER A 121 2.55 12.59 -6.79
C SER A 121 1.03 12.62 -6.70
N ILE A 122 0.46 11.55 -6.16
CA ILE A 122 -0.96 11.30 -6.00
C ILE A 122 -1.22 11.16 -4.50
N PRO A 123 -1.79 12.18 -3.84
CA PRO A 123 -2.08 12.15 -2.42
C PRO A 123 -3.32 11.30 -2.12
N HIS A 124 -3.48 10.91 -0.86
CA HIS A 124 -4.68 10.22 -0.34
C HIS A 124 -4.99 8.88 -1.03
N ILE A 125 -3.96 8.12 -1.43
CA ILE A 125 -4.13 6.72 -1.83
C ILE A 125 -4.29 5.88 -0.57
N ALA A 126 -5.38 5.11 -0.51
CA ALA A 126 -5.57 4.13 0.54
C ALA A 126 -4.73 2.88 0.26
N PHE A 127 -4.01 2.40 1.26
CA PHE A 127 -3.13 1.24 1.16
C PHE A 127 -3.05 0.51 2.51
N GLY A 128 -2.70 -0.77 2.48
CA GLY A 128 -2.39 -1.56 3.65
C GLY A 128 -0.97 -1.28 4.14
N CYS A 129 -0.84 -0.82 5.38
CA CYS A 129 0.44 -0.72 6.07
C CYS A 129 0.63 -2.00 6.88
N GLY A 130 1.24 -3.02 6.27
CA GLY A 130 1.32 -4.40 6.78
C GLY A 130 2.38 -4.56 7.85
N GLN A 131 1.97 -4.94 9.05
CA GLN A 131 2.82 -5.11 10.23
C GLN A 131 3.09 -6.58 10.54
N ASP A 132 2.32 -7.50 9.97
CA ASP A 132 2.51 -8.94 10.07
C ASP A 132 2.26 -9.54 8.68
N ASN A 133 3.29 -10.12 8.07
CA ASN A 133 3.28 -10.50 6.66
C ASN A 133 3.88 -11.91 6.52
N GLU A 134 3.00 -12.91 6.37
CA GLU A 134 3.39 -14.30 6.21
C GLU A 134 3.54 -14.64 4.72
N GLY A 135 4.69 -15.22 4.35
CA GLY A 135 5.04 -15.54 2.96
C GLY A 135 6.51 -15.24 2.67
N SER A 136 6.93 -15.34 1.41
CA SER A 136 8.31 -15.05 1.00
C SER A 136 8.50 -13.71 0.27
N GLY A 137 7.40 -13.01 -0.05
CA GLY A 137 7.44 -11.82 -0.91
C GLY A 137 7.82 -12.11 -2.34
#